data_AF-A0A6C0CCP6-F1
#
_entry.id   AF-A0A6C0CCP6-F1
#
_cell.length_a   1.000
_cell.length_b   1.000
_cell.length_c   1.000
_cell.angle_alpha   90.00
_cell.angle_beta   90.00
_cell.angle_gamma   90.00
#
_symmetry.space_group_name_H-M   'P 1'
#
loop_
_entity.id
_entity.type
_entity.pdbx_description
1 polymer ?
#
loop_
_entity_poly.entity_id
_entity_poly.type
_entity_poly.pdbx_seq_one_letter_code
_entity_poly.pdbx_strand_id
1 'polypeptide(L)'
;MSSFIIKSRADLDDLNWIVRNPITKSIDVPILLFNPAFTNPFYSEVDLLNDDRMYQARVIDHFYTRLTEKWLYKKPIYRKLLKYFQVKKSGDEGKVQLISDPDNVSKSNISSEDSKYVFKYIEKYFVSRRFVEKVLREYVATTRIKWYDLFNNSDTLVDLLAHKLKKLIISTIYEAQK
;
A
#
# COMPACT_ATOMS: atom_id res chain seq x y z
N MET A 1 2.57 -44.99 26.83
CA MET A 1 2.74 -43.54 26.57
C MET A 1 4.01 -43.38 25.75
N SER A 2 3.88 -43.05 24.48
CA SER A 2 5.02 -42.96 23.56
C SER A 2 5.47 -41.51 23.48
N SER A 3 6.62 -41.19 24.06
CA SER A 3 7.27 -39.89 23.88
C SER A 3 7.92 -39.87 22.49
N PHE A 4 7.45 -38.98 21.62
CA PHE A 4 8.11 -38.73 20.34
C PHE A 4 9.26 -37.76 20.57
N ILE A 5 10.48 -38.27 20.59
CA ILE A 5 11.68 -37.44 20.52
C ILE A 5 11.85 -37.03 19.06
N ILE A 6 11.54 -35.78 18.73
CA ILE A 6 11.90 -35.20 17.43
C ILE A 6 13.42 -35.07 17.44
N LYS A 7 14.12 -36.07 16.90
CA LYS A 7 15.54 -35.94 16.55
C LYS A 7 15.60 -35.20 15.21
N SER A 8 15.58 -33.87 15.22
CA SER A 8 16.06 -33.15 14.04
C SER A 8 17.56 -33.43 13.94
N ARG A 9 17.93 -34.20 12.92
CA ARG A 9 19.32 -34.46 12.53
C ARG A 9 19.85 -33.24 11.76
N ALA A 10 19.66 -32.04 12.30
CA ALA A 10 20.53 -30.94 11.95
C ALA A 10 21.77 -31.17 12.83
N ASP A 11 22.94 -31.32 12.21
CA ASP A 11 24.18 -31.74 12.86
C ASP A 11 24.34 -31.08 14.23
N LEU A 12 24.17 -31.87 15.30
CA LEU A 12 24.42 -31.42 16.67
C LEU A 12 25.85 -30.86 16.80
N ASP A 13 26.74 -31.27 15.90
CA ASP A 13 28.10 -30.79 15.81
C ASP A 13 28.20 -29.27 15.54
N ASP A 14 27.29 -28.69 14.77
CA ASP A 14 27.26 -27.25 14.50
C ASP A 14 26.72 -26.42 15.68
N LEU A 15 25.98 -27.05 16.58
CA LEU A 15 25.36 -26.42 17.75
C LEU A 15 26.09 -26.74 19.06
N ASN A 16 27.16 -27.54 19.01
CA ASN A 16 27.94 -27.96 20.17
C ASN A 16 28.47 -26.77 21.01
N TRP A 17 28.72 -25.62 20.39
CA TRP A 17 29.19 -24.42 21.12
C TRP A 17 28.08 -23.73 21.94
N ILE A 18 26.80 -23.93 21.59
CA ILE A 18 25.64 -23.32 22.26
C ILE A 18 25.10 -24.22 23.36
N VAL A 19 25.02 -25.53 23.07
CA VAL A 19 24.19 -26.46 23.86
C VAL A 19 25.01 -27.26 24.88
N ARG A 20 26.34 -27.10 24.87
CA ARG A 20 27.25 -27.84 25.74
C ARG A 20 27.63 -27.00 26.95
N ASN A 21 27.33 -27.52 28.14
CA ASN A 21 27.72 -26.89 29.39
C ASN A 21 29.26 -26.88 29.49
N PRO A 22 29.91 -25.72 29.63
CA PRO A 22 31.37 -25.62 29.56
C PRO A 22 32.07 -26.28 30.76
N ILE A 23 31.35 -26.47 31.88
CA ILE A 23 31.90 -27.02 33.13
C ILE A 23 31.68 -28.53 33.18
N THR A 24 30.47 -29.00 32.86
CA THR A 24 30.11 -30.42 32.99
C THR A 24 30.27 -31.21 31.70
N LYS A 25 30.52 -30.55 30.56
CA LYS A 25 30.59 -31.12 29.19
C LYS A 25 29.34 -31.89 28.74
N SER A 26 28.27 -31.80 29.51
CA SER A 26 26.97 -32.38 29.17
C SER A 26 26.25 -31.50 28.14
N ILE A 27 25.41 -32.13 27.33
CA ILE A 27 24.59 -31.44 26.32
C ILE A 27 23.24 -31.18 26.98
N ASP A 28 22.98 -29.92 27.35
CA ASP A 28 21.71 -29.48 27.93
C ASP A 28 20.83 -28.89 26.82
N VAL A 29 20.24 -29.77 26.00
CA VAL A 29 19.21 -29.33 25.05
C VAL A 29 17.93 -29.10 25.84
N PRO A 30 17.30 -27.90 25.80
CA PRO A 30 15.98 -27.73 26.38
C PRO A 30 15.01 -28.65 25.63
N ILE A 31 14.45 -29.62 26.35
CA ILE A 31 13.42 -30.51 25.80
C ILE A 31 12.15 -29.65 25.63
N LEU A 32 11.79 -29.36 24.39
CA LEU A 32 10.50 -28.76 24.05
C LEU A 32 9.39 -29.78 24.36
N LEU A 33 8.81 -29.66 25.55
CA LEU A 33 7.60 -30.37 25.93
C LEU A 33 6.41 -29.63 25.33
N PHE A 34 5.87 -30.13 24.22
CA PHE A 34 4.56 -29.70 23.72
C PHE A 34 3.54 -30.82 23.95
N ASN A 35 2.30 -30.43 24.26
CA ASN A 35 1.21 -31.39 24.40
C ASN A 35 0.59 -31.64 23.02
N PRO A 36 0.77 -32.83 22.41
CA PRO A 36 0.21 -33.13 21.08
C PRO A 36 -1.33 -33.21 21.09
N ALA A 37 -1.96 -33.37 22.26
CA ALA A 37 -3.40 -33.33 22.42
C ALA A 37 -3.97 -31.90 22.46
N PHE A 38 -3.10 -30.89 22.57
CA PHE A 38 -3.49 -29.48 22.44
C PHE A 38 -3.55 -29.08 20.96
N THR A 39 -4.33 -29.82 20.18
CA THR A 39 -4.85 -29.31 18.91
C THR A 39 -6.05 -28.47 19.28
N ASN A 40 -5.89 -27.15 19.38
CA ASN A 40 -7.04 -26.26 19.41
C ASN A 40 -7.39 -25.94 17.95
N PRO A 41 -8.39 -26.61 17.33
CA PRO A 41 -8.78 -26.35 15.95
C PRO A 41 -9.40 -24.94 15.76
N PHE A 42 -9.54 -24.16 16.83
CA PHE A 42 -10.16 -22.83 16.85
C PHE A 42 -9.19 -21.67 17.11
N TYR A 43 -7.89 -21.92 17.30
CA TYR A 43 -6.91 -20.85 17.09
C TYR A 43 -6.72 -20.69 15.58
N SER A 44 -7.59 -19.89 14.95
CA SER A 44 -7.10 -19.06 13.86
C SER A 44 -5.94 -18.27 14.44
N GLU A 45 -4.72 -18.44 13.93
CA GLU A 45 -3.61 -17.56 14.28
C GLU A 45 -4.12 -16.12 14.18
N VAL A 46 -4.26 -15.43 15.30
CA VAL A 46 -4.73 -14.06 15.31
C VAL A 46 -3.69 -13.28 14.55
N ASP A 47 -4.05 -12.76 13.37
CA ASP A 47 -3.15 -11.97 12.54
C ASP A 47 -3.04 -10.57 13.14
N LEU A 48 -2.28 -10.49 14.24
CA LEU A 48 -2.11 -9.30 15.06
C LEU A 48 -1.67 -8.09 14.23
N LEU A 49 -0.91 -8.31 13.15
CA LEU A 49 -0.44 -7.25 12.26
C LEU A 49 -1.53 -6.77 11.31
N ASN A 50 -2.34 -7.69 10.78
CA ASN A 50 -3.44 -7.32 9.90
C ASN A 50 -4.54 -6.55 10.63
N ASP A 51 -4.79 -6.86 11.91
CA ASP A 51 -5.84 -6.25 12.71
C ASP A 51 -5.39 -5.00 13.50
N ASP A 52 -4.07 -4.74 13.60
CA ASP A 52 -3.53 -3.56 14.26
C ASP A 52 -3.82 -2.27 13.47
N ARG A 53 -4.70 -1.43 14.03
CA ARG A 53 -5.06 -0.12 13.47
C ARG A 53 -3.87 0.82 13.31
N MET A 54 -2.89 0.76 14.21
CA MET A 54 -1.69 1.61 14.14
C MET A 54 -0.77 1.16 13.00
N TYR A 55 -0.67 -0.14 12.76
CA TYR A 55 0.00 -0.68 11.58
C TYR A 55 -0.71 -0.25 10.29
N GLN A 56 -2.03 -0.48 10.17
CA GLN A 56 -2.82 -0.04 9.01
C GLN A 56 -2.63 1.45 8.71
N ALA A 57 -2.65 2.30 9.75
CA ALA A 57 -2.46 3.74 9.62
C ALA A 57 -1.09 4.13 9.06
N ARG A 58 -0.04 3.38 9.41
CA ARG A 58 1.33 3.54 8.86
C ARG A 58 1.43 3.06 7.42
N VAL A 59 0.77 1.97 7.07
CA VAL A 59 0.69 1.50 5.68
C VAL A 59 0.00 2.55 4.81
N ILE A 60 -1.15 3.08 5.25
CA ILE A 60 -1.87 4.16 4.55
C ILE A 60 -0.95 5.37 4.33
N ASP A 61 -0.23 5.79 5.37
CA ASP A 61 0.68 6.93 5.29
C ASP A 61 1.81 6.69 4.29
N HIS A 62 2.39 5.48 4.27
CA HIS A 62 3.40 5.10 3.28
C HIS A 62 2.88 5.23 1.85
N PHE A 63 1.68 4.69 1.57
CA PHE A 63 1.08 4.76 0.24
C PHE A 63 0.67 6.18 -0.15
N TYR A 64 0.20 6.99 0.81
CA TYR A 64 -0.09 8.40 0.60
C TYR A 64 1.17 9.17 0.20
N THR A 65 2.26 9.02 0.96
CA THR A 65 3.55 9.66 0.67
C THR A 65 4.14 9.17 -0.66
N ARG A 66 4.03 7.87 -0.97
CA ARG A 66 4.44 7.34 -2.29
C ARG A 66 3.63 7.92 -3.44
N LEU A 67 2.31 8.07 -3.25
CA LEU A 67 1.43 8.64 -4.25
C LEU A 67 1.82 10.09 -4.55
N THR A 68 1.94 10.92 -3.52
CA THR A 68 2.24 12.35 -3.65
C THR A 68 3.67 12.60 -4.14
N GLU A 69 4.68 11.98 -3.53
CA GLU A 69 6.08 12.32 -3.82
C GLU A 69 6.65 11.63 -5.06
N LYS A 70 6.14 10.45 -5.41
CA LYS A 70 6.74 9.62 -6.47
C LYS A 70 5.79 9.33 -7.60
N TRP A 71 4.64 8.73 -7.33
CA TRP A 71 3.82 8.16 -8.39
C TRP A 71 3.12 9.22 -9.23
N LEU A 72 2.50 10.22 -8.60
CA LEU A 72 1.73 11.25 -9.29
C LEU A 72 2.57 11.98 -10.36
N TYR A 73 3.82 12.29 -10.05
CA TYR A 73 4.72 13.03 -10.93
C TYR A 73 5.49 12.16 -11.93
N LYS A 74 5.75 10.88 -11.61
CA LYS A 74 6.64 10.02 -12.42
C LYS A 74 5.92 8.95 -13.24
N LYS A 75 4.82 8.37 -12.74
CA LYS A 75 4.18 7.23 -13.39
C LYS A 75 3.35 7.70 -14.61
N PRO A 76 3.54 7.11 -15.81
CA PRO A 76 2.86 7.55 -17.03
C PRO A 76 1.33 7.54 -16.97
N ILE A 77 0.74 6.66 -16.15
CA ILE A 77 -0.72 6.57 -16.02
C ILE A 77 -1.35 7.86 -15.49
N TYR A 78 -0.67 8.59 -14.59
CA TYR A 78 -1.15 9.87 -14.06
C TYR A 78 -1.07 11.00 -15.07
N ARG A 79 -0.16 10.92 -16.06
CA ARG A 79 -0.10 11.90 -17.16
C ARG A 79 -1.39 11.92 -17.98
N LYS A 80 -2.11 10.80 -18.04
CA LYS A 80 -3.42 10.73 -18.70
C LYS A 80 -4.49 11.57 -18.01
N LEU A 81 -4.29 11.97 -16.74
CA LEU A 81 -5.20 12.84 -16.01
C LEU A 81 -5.11 14.30 -16.45
N LEU A 82 -3.96 14.73 -17.00
CA LEU A 82 -3.74 16.12 -17.40
C LEU A 82 -4.81 16.61 -18.38
N LYS A 83 -5.33 15.72 -19.24
CA LYS A 83 -6.36 16.08 -20.21
C LYS A 83 -7.65 16.65 -19.60
N TYR A 84 -7.93 16.39 -18.32
CA TYR A 84 -9.10 16.93 -17.62
C TYR A 84 -8.89 18.35 -17.06
N PHE A 85 -7.73 18.95 -17.35
CA PHE A 85 -7.36 20.27 -16.86
C PHE A 85 -6.95 21.18 -18.01
N GLN A 86 -7.08 22.47 -17.76
CA GLN A 86 -6.59 23.55 -18.61
C GLN A 86 -5.83 24.56 -17.75
N VAL A 87 -4.81 25.18 -18.33
CA VAL A 87 -4.05 26.25 -17.69
C VAL A 87 -4.31 27.53 -18.47
N LYS A 88 -4.95 28.50 -17.82
CA LYS A 88 -5.15 29.84 -18.38
C LYS A 88 -4.10 30.77 -17.81
N LYS A 89 -3.31 31.39 -18.69
CA LYS A 89 -2.30 32.38 -18.33
C LYS A 89 -2.87 33.78 -18.63
N SER A 90 -2.76 34.69 -17.68
CA SER A 90 -3.17 36.09 -17.83
C SER A 90 -2.07 36.97 -17.24
N GLY A 91 -1.25 37.57 -18.11
CA GLY A 91 -0.03 38.27 -17.69
C GLY A 91 0.89 37.32 -16.94
N ASP A 92 1.26 37.70 -15.71
CA ASP A 92 2.16 36.93 -14.84
C ASP A 92 1.46 35.84 -14.02
N GLU A 93 0.13 35.75 -14.09
CA GLU A 93 -0.65 34.78 -13.31
C GLU A 93 -1.13 33.58 -14.15
N GLY A 94 -0.94 32.38 -13.62
CA GLY A 94 -1.43 31.12 -14.21
C GLY A 94 -2.49 30.47 -13.33
N LYS A 95 -3.68 30.21 -13.89
CA LYS A 95 -4.77 29.52 -13.20
C LYS A 95 -5.03 28.14 -13.80
N VAL A 96 -4.94 27.11 -12.97
CA VAL A 96 -5.38 25.74 -13.31
C VAL A 96 -6.88 25.64 -13.11
N GLN A 97 -7.60 25.15 -14.12
CA GLN A 97 -9.04 24.93 -14.07
C GLN A 97 -9.36 23.54 -14.61
N LEU A 98 -10.47 22.97 -14.15
CA LEU A 98 -11.06 21.79 -14.79
C LEU A 98 -11.61 22.19 -16.17
N ILE A 99 -11.64 21.22 -17.08
CA ILE A 99 -12.36 21.36 -18.35
C ILE A 99 -13.87 21.32 -18.13
N SER A 100 -14.62 21.83 -19.09
CA SER A 100 -16.08 21.81 -19.04
C SER A 100 -16.64 20.44 -19.43
N ASP A 101 -16.18 19.82 -20.52
CA ASP A 101 -16.74 18.55 -21.01
C ASP A 101 -15.68 17.43 -20.95
N PRO A 102 -15.81 16.45 -20.04
CA PRO A 102 -14.82 15.38 -19.88
C PRO A 102 -14.86 14.31 -20.98
N ASP A 103 -15.95 14.21 -21.74
CA ASP A 103 -16.16 13.17 -22.75
C ASP A 103 -15.55 13.55 -24.11
N ASN A 104 -15.46 14.85 -24.40
CA ASN A 104 -14.94 15.36 -25.67
C ASN A 104 -13.42 15.66 -25.66
N VAL A 105 -12.64 14.99 -24.80
CA VAL A 105 -11.18 15.24 -24.72
C VAL A 105 -10.34 14.03 -25.12
N SER A 106 -9.75 14.15 -26.31
CA SER A 106 -8.85 13.16 -26.91
C SER A 106 -7.38 13.32 -26.49
N LYS A 107 -6.88 14.55 -26.31
CA LYS A 107 -5.47 14.84 -25.92
C LYS A 107 -5.36 16.01 -24.95
N SER A 108 -4.34 15.96 -24.09
CA SER A 108 -3.96 17.05 -23.19
C SER A 108 -3.25 18.16 -23.97
N ASN A 109 -3.69 19.41 -23.82
CA ASN A 109 -3.02 20.59 -24.37
C ASN A 109 -2.00 21.21 -23.39
N ILE A 110 -1.76 20.58 -22.24
CA ILE A 110 -0.83 21.06 -21.22
C ILE A 110 0.61 20.75 -21.65
N SER A 111 1.46 21.77 -21.65
CA SER A 111 2.90 21.65 -21.88
C SER A 111 3.59 20.83 -20.78
N SER A 112 4.78 20.30 -21.07
CA SER A 112 5.58 19.59 -20.06
C SER A 112 5.92 20.47 -18.86
N GLU A 113 6.17 21.76 -19.08
CA GLU A 113 6.49 22.74 -18.05
C GLU A 113 5.28 23.01 -17.14
N ASP A 114 4.10 23.19 -17.75
CA ASP A 114 2.88 23.50 -17.00
C ASP A 114 2.32 22.29 -16.25
N SER A 115 2.68 21.07 -16.66
CA SER A 115 2.21 19.81 -16.06
C SER A 115 2.46 19.73 -14.55
N LYS A 116 3.57 20.29 -14.06
CA LYS A 116 3.92 20.31 -12.63
C LYS A 116 2.88 21.07 -11.81
N TYR A 117 2.36 22.19 -12.32
CA TYR A 117 1.35 22.98 -11.61
C TYR A 117 0.02 22.24 -11.54
N VAL A 118 -0.34 21.50 -12.59
CA VAL A 118 -1.54 20.67 -12.61
C VAL A 118 -1.41 19.50 -11.64
N PHE A 119 -0.26 18.82 -11.58
CA PHE A 119 -0.05 17.77 -10.58
C PHE A 119 -0.10 18.31 -9.14
N LYS A 120 0.48 19.49 -8.89
CA LYS A 120 0.37 20.15 -7.59
C LYS A 120 -1.07 20.51 -7.23
N TYR A 121 -1.86 20.92 -8.22
CA TYR A 121 -3.30 21.12 -8.05
C TYR A 121 -4.01 19.80 -7.72
N ILE A 122 -3.70 18.72 -8.43
CA ILE A 122 -4.27 17.40 -8.18
C ILE A 122 -3.96 16.92 -6.77
N GLU A 123 -2.70 17.04 -6.37
CA GLU A 123 -2.22 16.70 -5.03
C GLU A 123 -2.97 17.46 -3.95
N LYS A 124 -3.14 18.77 -4.11
CA LYS A 124 -3.76 19.63 -3.09
C LYS A 124 -5.27 19.40 -2.93
N TYR A 125 -5.98 19.18 -4.04
CA TYR A 125 -7.45 19.21 -4.02
C TYR A 125 -8.10 17.83 -4.13
N PHE A 126 -7.44 16.85 -4.74
CA PHE A 126 -8.04 15.54 -4.99
C PHE A 126 -7.33 14.40 -4.23
N VAL A 127 -6.06 14.57 -3.88
CA VAL A 127 -5.31 13.57 -3.12
C VAL A 127 -5.33 13.92 -1.64
N SER A 128 -5.93 13.06 -0.82
CA SER A 128 -5.90 13.19 0.64
C SER A 128 -5.59 11.86 1.29
N ARG A 129 -5.10 11.89 2.53
CA ARG A 129 -4.90 10.66 3.31
C ARG A 129 -6.18 9.83 3.42
N ARG A 130 -7.34 10.49 3.60
CA ARG A 130 -8.66 9.84 3.64
C ARG A 130 -9.03 9.17 2.30
N PHE A 131 -8.69 9.79 1.17
CA PHE A 131 -8.88 9.19 -0.14
C PHE A 131 -8.08 7.88 -0.26
N VAL A 132 -6.79 7.91 0.09
CA VAL A 132 -5.91 6.73 0.04
C VAL A 132 -6.41 5.65 0.99
N GLU A 133 -6.77 6.01 2.22
CA GLU A 133 -7.37 5.08 3.19
C GLU A 133 -8.60 4.37 2.61
N LYS A 134 -9.53 5.12 2.03
CA LYS A 134 -10.76 4.56 1.46
C LYS A 134 -10.44 3.56 0.35
N VAL A 135 -9.52 3.90 -0.56
CA VAL A 135 -9.13 3.03 -1.67
C VAL A 135 -8.45 1.76 -1.16
N LEU A 136 -7.53 1.86 -0.20
CA LEU A 136 -6.82 0.70 0.34
C LEU A 136 -7.75 -0.23 1.12
N ARG A 137 -8.64 0.33 1.95
CA ARG A 137 -9.65 -0.47 2.68
C ARG A 137 -10.57 -1.22 1.71
N GLU A 138 -11.04 -0.55 0.66
CA GLU A 138 -11.88 -1.18 -0.37
C GLU A 138 -11.12 -2.30 -1.10
N TYR A 139 -9.84 -2.08 -1.42
CA TYR A 139 -8.99 -3.08 -2.07
C TYR A 139 -8.77 -4.31 -1.19
N VAL A 140 -8.39 -4.12 0.08
CA VAL A 140 -8.21 -5.19 1.07
C VAL A 140 -9.50 -5.99 1.24
N ALA A 141 -10.64 -5.31 1.39
CA ALA A 141 -11.93 -5.98 1.55
C ALA A 141 -12.33 -6.80 0.32
N THR A 142 -12.04 -6.30 -0.89
CA THR A 142 -12.42 -6.97 -2.15
C THR A 142 -11.50 -8.15 -2.47
N THR A 143 -10.19 -7.98 -2.30
CA THR A 143 -9.18 -8.98 -2.67
C THR A 143 -8.86 -9.97 -1.56
N ARG A 144 -9.27 -9.67 -0.32
CA ARG A 144 -8.92 -10.43 0.90
C ARG A 144 -7.40 -10.55 1.13
N ILE A 145 -6.63 -9.64 0.54
CA ILE A 145 -5.18 -9.53 0.77
C ILE A 145 -4.94 -8.86 2.12
N LYS A 146 -3.91 -9.31 2.83
CA LYS A 146 -3.54 -8.76 4.13
C LYS A 146 -2.83 -7.42 3.99
N TRP A 147 -2.93 -6.56 5.01
CA TRP A 147 -2.37 -5.21 4.96
C TRP A 147 -0.86 -5.16 4.70
N TYR A 148 -0.11 -6.12 5.25
CA TYR A 148 1.34 -6.19 5.05
C TYR A 148 1.74 -6.68 3.64
N ASP A 149 0.84 -7.34 2.92
CA ASP A 149 1.08 -7.81 1.55
C ASP A 149 0.77 -6.76 0.48
N LEU A 150 0.23 -5.59 0.87
CA LEU A 150 -0.05 -4.50 -0.05
C LEU A 150 1.22 -3.98 -0.74
N PHE A 151 2.36 -4.02 -0.06
CA PHE A 151 3.65 -3.57 -0.63
C PHE A 151 4.08 -4.41 -1.84
N ASN A 152 3.73 -5.70 -1.86
CA ASN A 152 4.02 -6.60 -2.97
C ASN A 152 3.11 -6.33 -4.19
N ASN A 153 1.97 -5.67 -3.98
CA ASN A 153 0.97 -5.37 -5.00
C ASN A 153 0.99 -3.90 -5.45
N SER A 154 2.14 -3.24 -5.28
CA SER A 154 2.23 -1.79 -5.45
C SER A 154 1.88 -1.29 -6.86
N ASP A 155 2.22 -2.02 -7.93
CA ASP A 155 1.87 -1.60 -9.30
C ASP A 155 0.35 -1.69 -9.56
N THR A 156 -0.31 -2.73 -9.07
CA THR A 156 -1.78 -2.83 -9.13
C THR A 156 -2.45 -1.68 -8.38
N LEU A 157 -1.92 -1.31 -7.21
CA LEU A 157 -2.42 -0.19 -6.41
C LEU A 157 -2.18 1.15 -7.09
N VAL A 158 -1.06 1.33 -7.79
CA VAL A 158 -0.78 2.51 -8.62
C VAL A 158 -1.89 2.71 -9.66
N ASP A 159 -2.27 1.65 -10.36
CA ASP A 159 -3.30 1.71 -11.40
C ASP A 159 -4.70 1.92 -10.80
N LEU A 160 -5.00 1.27 -9.68
CA LEU A 160 -6.26 1.44 -8.96
C LEU A 160 -6.44 2.87 -8.48
N LEU A 161 -5.40 3.46 -7.85
CA LEU A 161 -5.43 4.84 -7.36
C LEU A 161 -5.62 5.81 -8.52
N ALA A 162 -4.90 5.62 -9.63
CA ALA A 162 -5.07 6.46 -10.83
C ALA A 162 -6.50 6.38 -11.40
N HIS A 163 -7.08 5.17 -11.44
CA HIS A 163 -8.45 4.96 -11.89
C HIS A 163 -9.48 5.60 -10.96
N LYS A 164 -9.34 5.44 -9.64
CA LYS A 164 -10.24 6.05 -8.64
C LYS A 164 -10.12 7.58 -8.65
N LEU A 165 -8.91 8.11 -8.82
CA LEU A 165 -8.67 9.54 -8.95
C LEU A 165 -9.28 10.11 -10.22
N LYS A 166 -9.14 9.42 -11.36
CA LYS A 166 -9.83 9.78 -12.62
C LYS A 166 -11.33 9.88 -12.41
N LYS A 167 -11.96 8.86 -11.81
CA LYS A 167 -13.41 8.86 -11.55
C LYS A 167 -13.82 10.06 -10.70
N LEU A 168 -13.04 10.37 -9.67
CA LEU A 168 -13.31 11.47 -8.76
C LEU A 168 -13.18 12.84 -9.44
N ILE A 169 -12.16 13.03 -10.30
CA ILE A 169 -12.03 14.26 -11.10
C ILE A 169 -13.22 14.43 -12.05
N ILE A 170 -13.61 13.37 -12.75
CA ILE A 170 -14.75 13.41 -13.68
C ILE A 170 -16.06 13.72 -12.95
N SER A 171 -16.30 13.10 -11.79
CA SER A 171 -17.50 13.40 -10.99
C SER A 171 -17.54 14.86 -10.55
N THR A 172 -16.39 15.43 -10.15
CA THR A 172 -16.32 16.86 -9.78
C THR A 172 -16.58 17.78 -10.97
N ILE A 173 -16.17 17.41 -12.18
CA ILE A 173 -16.51 18.17 -13.39
C ILE A 173 -18.03 18.20 -13.59
N TYR A 174 -18.70 17.04 -13.51
CA TYR A 174 -20.15 16.96 -13.65
C TYR A 174 -20.92 17.69 -12.55
N GLU A 175 -20.41 17.68 -11.31
CA GLU A 175 -21.00 18.43 -10.21
C GLU A 175 -20.87 19.94 -10.40
N ALA A 176 -19.75 20.42 -10.95
CA ALA A 176 -19.52 21.84 -11.20
C ALA A 176 -20.35 22.42 -12.36
N GLN A 177 -20.97 21.57 -13.18
CA GLN A 177 -21.88 21.98 -14.26
C GLN A 177 -23.34 22.14 -13.82
N LYS A 178 -23.71 21.60 -12.65
CA LYS A 178 -25.05 21.73 -12.07
C LYS A 178 -25.21 23.05 -11.34
#